data_AF-A0A6J1S6U8-F1
#
_entry.id   AF-A0A6J1S6U8-F1
#
_cell.length_a   1.000
_cell.length_b   1.000
_cell.length_c   1.000
_cell.angle_alpha   90.00
_cell.angle_beta   90.00
_cell.angle_gamma   90.00
#
_symmetry.space_group_name_H-M   'P 1'
#
loop_
_entity.id
_entity.type
_entity.pdbx_description
1 polymer ?
#
loop_
_entity_poly.entity_id
_entity_poly.type
_entity_poly.pdbx_seq_one_letter_code
_entity_poly.pdbx_strand_id
1 'polypeptide(L)'
;MADYTNWGVRLLVLVAFGVVLGPGAASGARTGKAKSRGSHLVSRLLSVDMCRDRPSAIANMSAVMRHLTGGTISVDVDMIVSRTAQSFSKFDMTLTKCRDAVSSNSCEYYQTWTYELGVCRVMSIPGMPWSASMSKMTPPFKCPFVKGVYHTRNATADLDAVLHIPIQWEGNVWRVNIMVYNQLKELHLCWVADLDFPRVKNQQHDP
;
A
#
# COMPACT_ATOMS: atom_id res chain seq x y z
N MET A 1 13.40 -26.66 6.32
CA MET A 1 12.32 -26.64 5.33
C MET A 1 11.01 -26.74 6.09
N ALA A 2 10.32 -25.62 6.26
CA ALA A 2 8.99 -25.56 6.86
C ALA A 2 8.15 -24.63 5.98
N ASP A 3 7.16 -25.20 5.30
CA ASP A 3 6.19 -24.52 4.45
C ASP A 3 5.26 -23.63 5.30
N TYR A 4 5.49 -22.32 5.28
CA TYR A 4 4.61 -21.30 5.86
C TYR A 4 3.70 -20.63 4.81
N THR A 5 3.62 -21.18 3.60
CA THR A 5 3.09 -20.52 2.39
C THR A 5 1.55 -20.56 2.25
N ASN A 6 0.79 -21.15 3.18
CA ASN A 6 -0.65 -21.38 2.96
C ASN A 6 -1.61 -20.84 4.02
N TRP A 7 -1.13 -20.27 5.13
CA TRP A 7 -2.00 -19.74 6.20
C TRP A 7 -2.29 -18.25 6.08
N GLY A 8 -1.38 -17.45 5.50
CA GLY A 8 -1.55 -15.99 5.39
C GLY A 8 -2.71 -15.57 4.48
N VAL A 9 -2.96 -16.29 3.39
CA VAL A 9 -4.06 -15.98 2.45
C VAL A 9 -5.43 -16.40 3.01
N ARG A 10 -5.49 -17.46 3.84
CA ARG A 10 -6.75 -17.89 4.46
C ARG A 10 -7.16 -17.00 5.62
N LEU A 11 -6.23 -16.44 6.39
CA LEU A 11 -6.57 -15.56 7.51
C LEU A 11 -7.03 -14.16 7.04
N LEU A 12 -6.46 -13.63 5.96
CA LEU A 12 -6.91 -12.35 5.38
C LEU A 12 -8.25 -12.45 4.64
N VAL A 13 -8.55 -13.60 4.02
CA VAL A 13 -9.86 -13.82 3.38
C VAL A 13 -10.96 -14.14 4.40
N LEU A 14 -10.64 -14.79 5.53
CA LEU A 14 -11.64 -15.09 6.56
C LEU A 14 -11.94 -13.90 7.49
N VAL A 15 -11.01 -12.97 7.67
CA VAL A 15 -11.28 -11.73 8.43
C VAL A 15 -12.03 -10.70 7.56
N ALA A 16 -11.90 -10.75 6.23
CA ALA A 16 -12.58 -9.82 5.32
C ALA A 16 -14.03 -10.20 4.94
N PHE A 17 -14.47 -11.45 5.12
CA PHE A 17 -15.81 -11.91 4.72
C PHE A 17 -16.72 -12.35 5.89
N GLY A 18 -16.30 -12.11 7.14
CA GLY A 18 -16.99 -12.57 8.34
C GLY A 18 -18.01 -11.62 8.98
N VAL A 19 -18.36 -10.47 8.39
CA VAL A 19 -19.45 -9.60 8.91
C VAL A 19 -20.24 -8.97 7.76
N VAL A 20 -21.12 -9.75 7.16
CA VAL A 20 -22.39 -9.24 6.62
C VAL A 20 -23.50 -10.12 7.18
N LEU A 21 -24.04 -9.71 8.31
CA LEU A 21 -25.46 -9.88 8.64
C LEU A 21 -25.87 -8.66 9.49
N GLY A 22 -26.64 -7.77 8.89
CA GLY A 22 -27.49 -6.84 9.64
C GLY A 22 -28.57 -7.61 10.41
N PRO A 23 -29.14 -7.01 11.45
CA PRO A 23 -30.41 -6.35 11.19
C PRO A 23 -30.59 -5.02 11.92
N GLY A 24 -31.49 -4.21 11.39
CA GLY A 24 -32.41 -3.47 12.23
C GLY A 24 -31.99 -2.04 12.59
N ALA A 25 -32.78 -1.11 12.06
CA ALA A 25 -32.90 0.24 12.56
C ALA A 25 -33.14 0.28 14.08
N ALA A 26 -32.42 1.14 14.79
CA ALA A 26 -32.92 1.78 16.00
C ALA A 26 -32.25 3.15 16.15
N SER A 27 -33.06 4.19 15.97
CA SER A 27 -32.74 5.54 16.43
C SER A 27 -32.60 5.55 17.95
N GLY A 28 -31.57 6.20 18.48
CA GLY A 28 -31.56 6.57 19.89
C GLY A 28 -30.21 6.96 20.45
N ALA A 29 -30.20 8.11 21.13
CA ALA A 29 -29.17 8.63 22.05
C ALA A 29 -27.91 9.25 21.42
N ARG A 30 -28.00 10.58 21.20
CA ARG A 30 -26.85 11.49 21.31
C ARG A 30 -26.29 11.40 22.73
N THR A 31 -25.29 10.57 22.94
CA THR A 31 -24.37 10.71 24.07
C THR A 31 -23.30 11.72 23.68
N GLY A 32 -23.18 12.79 24.48
CA GLY A 32 -22.16 13.82 24.30
C GLY A 32 -20.77 13.19 24.30
N LYS A 33 -20.14 13.12 23.13
CA LYS A 33 -18.73 12.75 23.02
C LYS A 33 -17.91 13.86 23.66
N ALA A 34 -17.39 13.58 24.85
CA ALA A 34 -16.24 14.30 25.37
C ALA A 34 -15.19 14.40 24.24
N LYS A 35 -14.79 15.63 23.91
CA LYS A 35 -13.72 15.93 22.95
C LYS A 35 -12.42 15.34 23.52
N SER A 36 -12.21 14.05 23.30
CA SER A 36 -10.93 13.40 23.52
C SER A 36 -9.90 14.20 22.72
N ARG A 37 -8.89 14.74 23.41
CA ARG A 37 -7.66 15.26 22.80
C ARG A 37 -6.90 14.08 22.17
N GLY A 38 -7.49 13.46 21.15
CA GLY A 38 -6.95 12.28 20.49
C GLY A 38 -5.73 12.65 19.66
N SER A 39 -4.69 11.82 19.74
CA SER A 39 -3.67 11.72 18.72
C SER A 39 -4.00 10.56 17.78
N HIS A 40 -3.68 10.69 16.51
CA HIS A 40 -3.84 9.63 15.51
C HIS A 40 -2.54 9.44 14.74
N LEU A 41 -2.33 8.24 14.19
CA LEU A 41 -1.21 7.97 13.29
C LEU A 41 -1.50 8.58 11.93
N VAL A 42 -0.47 9.18 11.32
CA VAL A 42 -0.49 9.59 9.92
C VAL A 42 0.65 8.87 9.21
N SER A 43 0.50 8.49 7.95
CA SER A 43 1.63 7.99 7.15
C SER A 43 2.29 9.12 6.41
N ARG A 44 3.62 9.22 6.46
CA ARG A 44 4.38 10.14 5.60
C ARG A 44 5.28 9.36 4.66
N LEU A 45 5.26 9.77 3.39
CA LEU A 45 6.22 9.30 2.39
C LEU A 45 7.49 10.13 2.48
N LEU A 46 8.59 9.47 2.82
CA LEU A 46 9.92 10.09 2.93
C LEU A 46 10.65 10.05 1.59
N SER A 47 10.56 8.91 0.89
CA SER A 47 11.17 8.70 -0.43
C SER A 47 10.36 7.69 -1.23
N VAL A 48 10.45 7.78 -2.55
CA VAL A 48 9.94 6.78 -3.48
C VAL A 48 10.85 6.77 -4.70
N ASP A 49 11.48 5.63 -4.94
CA ASP A 49 12.48 5.47 -5.98
C ASP A 49 12.26 4.16 -6.73
N MET A 50 12.63 4.14 -8.00
CA MET A 50 12.78 2.87 -8.70
C MET A 50 14.04 2.14 -8.23
N CYS A 51 14.00 0.81 -8.25
CA CYS A 51 15.19 0.00 -7.96
C CYS A 51 16.30 0.30 -8.98
N ARG A 52 17.46 0.74 -8.51
CA ARG A 52 18.59 1.14 -9.38
C ARG A 52 19.46 -0.04 -9.81
N ASP A 53 19.44 -1.11 -9.04
CA ASP A 53 20.27 -2.31 -9.22
C ASP A 53 19.67 -3.31 -10.21
N ARG A 54 18.42 -3.13 -10.63
CA ARG A 54 17.69 -4.12 -11.43
C ARG A 54 16.89 -3.46 -12.55
N PRO A 55 17.15 -3.80 -13.82
CA PRO A 55 16.37 -3.28 -14.93
C PRO A 55 14.92 -3.79 -14.83
N SER A 56 13.96 -2.88 -14.95
CA SER A 56 12.52 -3.21 -14.97
C SER A 56 11.89 -2.78 -16.30
N ALA A 57 10.58 -3.01 -16.48
CA ALA A 57 9.84 -2.50 -17.63
C ALA A 57 9.35 -1.06 -17.40
N ILE A 58 9.48 -0.53 -16.20
CA ILE A 58 9.19 0.88 -15.91
C ILE A 58 10.38 1.70 -16.36
N ALA A 59 10.17 2.63 -17.29
CA ALA A 59 11.20 3.55 -17.78
C ALA A 59 11.33 4.78 -16.89
N ASN A 60 10.21 5.23 -16.32
CA ASN A 60 10.16 6.36 -15.40
C ASN A 60 8.94 6.21 -14.49
N MET A 61 9.07 6.66 -13.25
CA MET A 61 7.97 6.76 -12.30
C MET A 61 8.16 8.02 -11.45
N SER A 62 7.10 8.80 -11.28
CA SER A 62 7.02 9.85 -10.27
C SER A 62 5.77 9.62 -9.43
N ALA A 63 5.87 9.96 -8.14
CA ALA A 63 4.72 9.94 -7.26
C ALA A 63 4.73 11.17 -6.37
N VAL A 64 3.54 11.74 -6.17
CA VAL A 64 3.31 12.89 -5.29
C VAL A 64 2.28 12.49 -4.27
N MET A 65 2.66 12.55 -3.00
CA MET A 65 1.77 12.32 -1.88
C MET A 65 1.38 13.66 -1.25
N ARG A 66 0.09 13.85 -0.99
CA ARG A 66 -0.46 15.04 -0.33
C ARG A 66 -1.32 14.63 0.86
N HIS A 67 -1.05 15.22 2.01
CA HIS A 67 -1.95 15.10 3.16
C HIS A 67 -3.19 15.96 2.94
N LEU A 68 -4.36 15.34 3.03
CA LEU A 68 -5.65 16.02 3.04
C LEU A 68 -6.11 16.23 4.49
N THR A 69 -7.12 17.07 4.66
CA THR A 69 -7.80 17.27 5.94
C THR A 69 -8.42 15.95 6.42
N GLY A 70 -8.29 15.67 7.72
CA GLY A 70 -8.87 14.46 8.33
C GLY A 70 -8.00 13.20 8.24
N GLY A 71 -6.70 13.33 7.96
CA GLY A 71 -5.76 12.20 7.96
C GLY A 71 -5.78 11.37 6.67
N THR A 72 -6.61 11.73 5.70
CA THR A 72 -6.61 11.11 4.37
C THR A 72 -5.37 11.52 3.59
N ILE A 73 -4.83 10.61 2.80
CA ILE A 73 -3.67 10.86 1.94
C ILE A 73 -4.12 10.72 0.49
N SER A 74 -3.82 11.74 -0.31
CA SER A 74 -3.97 11.71 -1.77
C SER A 74 -2.65 11.34 -2.42
N VAL A 75 -2.68 10.44 -3.38
CA VAL A 75 -1.52 9.97 -4.14
C VAL A 75 -1.78 10.18 -5.63
N ASP A 76 -0.87 10.90 -6.27
CA ASP A 76 -0.77 10.99 -7.73
C ASP A 76 0.46 10.20 -8.17
N VAL A 77 0.35 9.41 -9.23
CA VAL A 77 1.46 8.63 -9.80
C VAL A 77 1.49 8.82 -11.30
N ASP A 78 2.67 9.07 -11.86
CA ASP A 78 2.95 8.97 -13.29
C ASP A 78 3.93 7.84 -13.53
N MET A 79 3.65 7.01 -14.52
CA MET A 79 4.46 5.84 -14.83
C MET A 79 4.58 5.67 -16.34
N ILE A 80 5.80 5.53 -16.83
CA ILE A 80 6.08 5.19 -18.23
C ILE A 80 6.47 3.72 -18.29
N VAL A 81 5.66 2.92 -18.95
CA VAL A 81 5.85 1.47 -19.11
C VAL A 81 6.43 1.21 -20.50
N SER A 82 7.64 0.68 -20.55
CA SER A 82 8.39 0.43 -21.79
C SER A 82 8.09 -0.92 -22.45
N ARG A 83 7.65 -1.92 -21.69
CA ARG A 83 7.37 -3.28 -22.18
C ARG A 83 5.99 -3.74 -21.74
N THR A 84 5.28 -4.46 -22.60
CA THR A 84 3.99 -5.09 -22.26
C THR A 84 4.21 -6.37 -21.46
N ALA A 85 3.42 -6.60 -20.40
CA ALA A 85 3.30 -7.90 -19.74
C ALA A 85 1.96 -8.55 -20.11
N GLN A 86 1.97 -9.81 -20.52
CA GLN A 86 0.73 -10.55 -20.81
C GLN A 86 0.00 -10.91 -19.51
N SER A 87 0.79 -11.30 -18.51
CA SER A 87 0.33 -11.52 -17.14
C SER A 87 1.48 -11.30 -16.18
N PHE A 88 1.17 -11.28 -14.89
CA PHE A 88 2.16 -11.27 -13.82
C PHE A 88 2.21 -12.63 -13.15
N SER A 89 3.43 -13.17 -13.01
CA SER A 89 3.68 -14.48 -12.41
C SER A 89 3.97 -14.40 -10.92
N LYS A 90 4.44 -13.24 -10.44
CA LYS A 90 4.85 -13.09 -9.06
C LYS A 90 4.80 -11.63 -8.61
N PHE A 91 4.33 -11.40 -7.39
CA PHE A 91 4.40 -10.15 -6.66
C PHE A 91 5.11 -10.42 -5.33
N ASP A 92 6.18 -9.67 -5.05
CA ASP A 92 6.86 -9.63 -3.77
C ASP A 92 6.69 -8.24 -3.15
N MET A 93 6.32 -8.21 -1.87
CA MET A 93 6.41 -7.02 -1.03
C MET A 93 7.30 -7.36 0.17
N THR A 94 8.48 -6.77 0.20
CA THR A 94 9.42 -6.91 1.32
C THR A 94 9.35 -5.67 2.18
N LEU A 95 9.19 -5.89 3.48
CA LEU A 95 9.15 -4.87 4.50
C LEU A 95 10.43 -4.96 5.33
N THR A 96 11.14 -3.85 5.41
CA THR A 96 12.38 -3.69 6.17
C THR A 96 12.17 -2.56 7.16
N LYS A 97 12.52 -2.81 8.42
CA LYS A 97 12.40 -1.84 9.51
C LYS A 97 13.74 -1.13 9.66
N CYS A 98 13.75 0.19 9.63
CA CYS A 98 14.94 1.04 9.74
C CYS A 98 14.81 1.99 10.92
N ARG A 99 15.94 2.31 11.58
CA ARG A 99 15.97 3.30 12.67
C ARG A 99 15.78 4.73 12.14
N ASP A 100 16.36 5.00 10.98
CA ASP A 100 16.23 6.26 10.25
C ASP A 100 16.19 6.01 8.73
N ALA A 101 15.83 7.02 7.95
CA ALA A 101 15.69 6.91 6.50
C ALA A 101 17.01 7.03 5.73
N VAL A 102 18.10 7.48 6.39
CA VAL A 102 19.33 7.90 5.70
C VAL A 102 20.36 6.78 5.68
N SER A 103 20.47 6.01 6.76
CA SER A 103 21.48 4.97 6.93
C SER A 103 20.91 3.59 6.64
N SER A 104 21.33 3.00 5.51
CA SER A 104 21.04 1.60 5.16
C SER A 104 21.55 0.61 6.22
N ASN A 105 22.55 0.99 7.01
CA ASN A 105 23.16 0.14 8.04
C ASN A 105 22.29 -0.02 9.29
N SER A 106 21.17 0.71 9.36
CA SER A 106 20.22 0.66 10.49
C SER A 106 18.97 -0.17 10.20
N CYS A 107 18.94 -0.85 9.05
CA CYS A 107 17.77 -1.55 8.54
C CYS A 107 17.84 -3.06 8.83
N GLU A 108 16.79 -3.61 9.43
CA GLU A 108 16.58 -5.03 9.68
C GLU A 108 15.42 -5.57 8.84
N TYR A 109 15.61 -6.74 8.25
CA TYR A 109 14.53 -7.44 7.55
C TYR A 109 13.40 -7.73 8.53
N TYR A 110 12.16 -7.43 8.13
CA TYR A 110 10.98 -7.74 8.94
C TYR A 110 10.19 -8.90 8.34
N GLN A 111 9.67 -8.73 7.12
CA GLN A 111 8.81 -9.74 6.49
C GLN A 111 8.75 -9.55 4.97
N THR A 112 8.60 -10.65 4.24
CA THR A 112 8.20 -10.63 2.82
C THR A 112 6.86 -11.32 2.63
N TRP A 113 5.99 -10.69 1.86
CA TRP A 113 4.78 -11.29 1.33
C TRP A 113 4.96 -11.60 -0.16
N THR A 114 4.71 -12.84 -0.55
CA THR A 114 4.84 -13.30 -1.93
C THR A 114 3.50 -13.86 -2.42
N TYR A 115 3.09 -13.45 -3.62
CA TYR A 115 1.91 -13.96 -4.31
C TYR A 115 2.31 -14.44 -5.70
N GLU A 116 2.13 -15.72 -5.99
CA GLU A 116 2.51 -16.34 -7.27
C GLU A 116 1.31 -16.65 -8.17
N LEU A 117 0.11 -16.73 -7.60
CA LEU A 117 -1.09 -17.10 -8.34
C LEU A 117 -2.02 -15.90 -8.51
N GLY A 118 -2.41 -15.65 -9.76
CA GLY A 118 -3.43 -14.66 -10.09
C GLY A 118 -3.06 -13.23 -9.69
N VAL A 119 -1.78 -12.84 -9.80
CA VAL A 119 -1.31 -11.49 -9.42
C VAL A 119 -2.16 -10.38 -10.05
N CYS A 120 -2.52 -10.50 -11.33
CA CYS A 120 -3.43 -9.55 -11.98
C CYS A 120 -4.77 -9.41 -11.25
N ARG A 121 -5.34 -10.53 -10.77
CA ARG A 121 -6.58 -10.54 -9.99
C ARG A 121 -6.37 -9.93 -8.62
N VAL A 122 -5.29 -10.29 -7.92
CA VAL A 122 -4.93 -9.75 -6.60
C VAL A 122 -4.80 -8.23 -6.62
N MET A 123 -4.17 -7.68 -7.65
CA MET A 123 -4.04 -6.23 -7.83
C MET A 123 -5.38 -5.51 -8.02
N SER A 124 -6.42 -6.22 -8.45
CA SER A 124 -7.78 -5.69 -8.64
C SER A 124 -8.74 -5.99 -7.49
N ILE A 125 -8.31 -6.66 -6.41
CA ILE A 125 -9.18 -6.98 -5.26
C ILE A 125 -9.54 -5.67 -4.51
N PRO A 126 -10.84 -5.34 -4.35
CA PRO A 126 -11.26 -4.20 -3.54
C PRO A 126 -10.87 -4.37 -2.06
N GLY A 127 -10.60 -3.25 -1.38
CA GLY A 127 -10.28 -3.24 0.06
C GLY A 127 -8.81 -3.57 0.38
N MET A 128 -8.01 -3.94 -0.61
CA MET A 128 -6.55 -4.04 -0.43
C MET A 128 -5.91 -2.65 -0.35
N PRO A 129 -4.75 -2.48 0.34
CA PRO A 129 -4.10 -1.18 0.50
C PRO A 129 -3.80 -0.45 -0.82
N TRP A 130 -3.54 -1.18 -1.91
CA TRP A 130 -3.28 -0.63 -3.24
C TRP A 130 -4.52 -0.40 -4.09
N SER A 131 -5.70 -0.89 -3.67
CA SER A 131 -6.90 -0.95 -4.51
C SER A 131 -7.37 0.44 -4.98
N ALA A 132 -7.29 1.45 -4.11
CA ALA A 132 -7.63 2.83 -4.45
C ALA A 132 -6.78 3.37 -5.61
N SER A 133 -5.47 3.15 -5.57
CA SER A 133 -4.55 3.56 -6.64
C SER A 133 -4.85 2.83 -7.95
N MET A 134 -5.03 1.50 -7.90
CA MET A 134 -5.32 0.70 -9.09
C MET A 134 -6.65 1.09 -9.75
N SER A 135 -7.68 1.42 -8.97
CA SER A 135 -9.00 1.83 -9.48
C SER A 135 -9.01 3.18 -10.19
N LYS A 136 -8.07 4.08 -9.85
CA LYS A 136 -7.96 5.42 -10.44
C LYS A 136 -6.88 5.51 -11.53
N MET A 137 -6.23 4.40 -11.85
CA MET A 137 -5.21 4.34 -12.88
C MET A 137 -5.83 4.48 -14.27
N THR A 138 -5.21 5.30 -15.12
CA THR A 138 -5.57 5.50 -16.52
C THR A 138 -4.33 5.30 -17.40
N PRO A 139 -4.32 4.35 -18.34
CA PRO A 139 -5.36 3.33 -18.59
C PRO A 139 -5.63 2.42 -17.37
N PRO A 140 -6.82 1.80 -17.27
CA PRO A 140 -7.15 0.91 -16.16
C PRO A 140 -6.17 -0.24 -16.02
N PHE A 141 -5.80 -0.59 -14.78
CA PHE A 141 -5.00 -1.76 -14.52
C PHE A 141 -5.76 -3.03 -14.92
N LYS A 142 -5.31 -3.67 -15.99
CA LYS A 142 -5.80 -4.97 -16.46
C LYS A 142 -4.66 -5.72 -17.13
N CYS A 143 -4.77 -7.04 -17.16
CA CYS A 143 -3.87 -7.89 -17.95
C CYS A 143 -4.52 -8.17 -19.32
N PRO A 144 -3.78 -8.05 -20.45
CA PRO A 144 -2.36 -7.67 -20.53
C PRO A 144 -2.10 -6.21 -20.13
N PHE A 145 -1.03 -5.98 -19.38
CA PHE A 145 -0.58 -4.65 -18.95
C PHE A 145 0.31 -4.07 -20.05
N VAL A 146 -0.30 -3.25 -20.91
CA VAL A 146 0.30 -2.79 -22.17
C VAL A 146 1.30 -1.67 -21.91
N LYS A 147 2.39 -1.62 -22.69
CA LYS A 147 3.30 -0.47 -22.72
C LYS A 147 2.54 0.84 -22.94
N GLY A 148 2.98 1.92 -22.33
CA GLY A 148 2.32 3.22 -22.44
C GLY A 148 2.59 4.12 -21.25
N VAL A 149 1.87 5.24 -21.20
CA VAL A 149 1.90 6.18 -20.09
C VAL A 149 0.68 5.93 -19.22
N TYR A 150 0.91 5.73 -17.93
CA TYR A 150 -0.11 5.50 -16.92
C TYR A 150 -0.11 6.64 -15.92
N HIS A 151 -1.30 7.06 -15.55
CA HIS A 151 -1.53 8.13 -14.59
C HIS A 151 -2.53 7.66 -13.55
N THR A 152 -2.19 7.85 -12.29
CA THR A 152 -3.13 7.76 -11.17
C THR A 152 -3.31 9.17 -10.61
N ARG A 153 -4.55 9.59 -10.39
CA ARG A 153 -4.86 10.92 -9.87
C ARG A 153 -5.81 10.85 -8.69
N ASN A 154 -5.49 11.61 -7.65
CA ASN A 154 -6.27 11.76 -6.44
C ASN A 154 -6.60 10.41 -5.78
N ALA A 155 -5.72 9.41 -5.85
CA ALA A 155 -5.96 8.13 -5.19
C ALA A 155 -5.85 8.29 -3.68
N THR A 156 -6.93 7.97 -2.97
CA THR A 156 -6.98 8.10 -1.52
C THR A 156 -6.57 6.78 -0.89
N ALA A 157 -5.44 6.76 -0.19
CA ALA A 157 -5.03 5.58 0.56
C ALA A 157 -5.83 5.51 1.87
N ASP A 158 -6.44 4.36 2.12
CA ASP A 158 -7.08 4.07 3.40
C ASP A 158 -5.98 3.65 4.39
N LEU A 159 -5.58 4.60 5.24
CA LEU A 159 -4.58 4.36 6.26
C LEU A 159 -5.07 3.33 7.28
N ASP A 160 -6.38 3.24 7.52
CA ASP A 160 -6.92 2.28 8.48
C ASP A 160 -6.62 0.85 8.00
N ALA A 161 -6.80 0.56 6.71
CA ALA A 161 -6.48 -0.76 6.14
C ALA A 161 -5.00 -1.17 6.37
N VAL A 162 -4.07 -0.22 6.31
CA VAL A 162 -2.64 -0.46 6.61
C VAL A 162 -2.43 -0.69 8.10
N LEU A 163 -3.08 0.11 8.95
CA LEU A 163 -2.95 0.02 10.41
C LEU A 163 -3.56 -1.25 11.00
N HIS A 164 -4.46 -1.95 10.29
CA HIS A 164 -4.98 -3.25 10.70
C HIS A 164 -3.95 -4.40 10.55
N ILE A 165 -2.87 -4.20 9.81
CA ILE A 165 -1.78 -5.16 9.74
C ILE A 165 -1.06 -5.14 11.10
N PRO A 166 -0.88 -6.29 11.79
CA PRO A 166 -0.38 -6.37 13.16
C PRO A 166 1.14 -6.13 13.23
N ILE A 167 1.54 -4.90 12.88
CA ILE A 167 2.91 -4.42 12.83
C ILE A 167 2.99 -3.16 13.69
N GLN A 168 4.06 -3.03 14.46
CA GLN A 168 4.31 -1.82 15.23
C GLN A 168 4.80 -0.69 14.31
N TRP A 169 3.86 -0.04 13.62
CA TRP A 169 4.16 1.00 12.62
C TRP A 169 4.92 2.20 13.21
N GLU A 170 4.60 2.60 14.43
CA GLU A 170 5.15 3.79 15.10
C GLU A 170 6.63 3.61 15.51
N GLY A 171 7.39 4.72 15.46
CA GLY A 171 8.75 4.80 16.01
C GLY A 171 9.85 4.25 15.10
N ASN A 172 9.52 3.84 13.88
CA ASN A 172 10.47 3.32 12.89
C ASN A 172 10.22 3.93 11.51
N VAL A 173 11.25 3.89 10.66
CA VAL A 173 11.10 4.07 9.22
C VAL A 173 10.89 2.70 8.59
N TRP A 174 9.88 2.57 7.76
CA TRP A 174 9.53 1.35 7.05
C TRP A 174 9.93 1.48 5.59
N ARG A 175 10.92 0.69 5.20
CA ARG A 175 11.31 0.54 3.80
C ARG A 175 10.50 -0.58 3.18
N VAL A 176 9.63 -0.21 2.25
CA VAL A 176 8.81 -1.12 1.45
C VAL A 176 9.47 -1.31 0.09
N ASN A 177 9.82 -2.54 -0.26
CA ASN A 177 10.30 -2.90 -1.59
C ASN A 177 9.24 -3.76 -2.30
N ILE A 178 8.72 -3.27 -3.42
CA ILE A 178 7.73 -3.98 -4.22
C ILE A 178 8.37 -4.42 -5.54
N MET A 179 8.27 -5.72 -5.84
CA MET A 179 8.76 -6.32 -7.07
C MET A 179 7.63 -7.10 -7.75
N VAL A 180 7.43 -6.88 -9.04
CA VAL A 180 6.45 -7.61 -9.84
C VAL A 180 7.13 -8.21 -11.05
N TYR A 181 6.90 -9.49 -11.27
CA TYR A 181 7.50 -10.28 -12.34
C TYR A 181 6.44 -10.64 -13.39
N ASN A 182 6.81 -10.56 -14.67
CA ASN A 182 5.94 -10.92 -15.79
C ASN A 182 5.83 -12.45 -15.96
N GLN A 183 5.08 -12.90 -16.96
CA GLN A 183 4.93 -14.32 -17.30
C GLN A 183 6.24 -15.04 -17.66
N LEU A 184 7.28 -14.28 -18.06
CA LEU A 184 8.62 -14.79 -18.38
C LEU A 184 9.55 -14.79 -17.15
N LYS A 185 9.02 -14.50 -15.95
CA LYS A 185 9.77 -14.33 -14.70
C LYS A 185 10.80 -13.20 -14.74
N GLU A 186 10.64 -12.25 -15.66
CA GLU A 186 11.45 -11.04 -15.73
C GLU A 186 10.85 -9.96 -14.86
N LEU A 187 11.70 -9.13 -14.25
CA LEU A 187 11.27 -8.00 -13.45
C LEU A 187 10.55 -6.97 -14.33
N HIS A 188 9.27 -6.75 -14.03
CA HIS A 188 8.42 -5.81 -14.75
C HIS A 188 8.33 -4.47 -14.02
N LEU A 189 8.16 -4.50 -12.71
CA LEU A 189 8.07 -3.30 -11.88
C LEU A 189 8.89 -3.52 -10.61
N CYS A 190 9.63 -2.48 -10.22
CA CYS A 190 10.42 -2.47 -8.99
C CYS A 190 10.50 -1.05 -8.44
N TRP A 191 10.02 -0.87 -7.21
CA TRP A 191 10.18 0.39 -6.50
C TRP A 191 10.39 0.15 -5.01
N VAL A 192 11.05 1.12 -4.41
CA VAL A 192 11.34 1.20 -2.99
C VAL A 192 10.73 2.48 -2.48
N ALA A 193 10.05 2.43 -1.33
CA ALA A 193 9.62 3.62 -0.62
C ALA A 193 9.96 3.54 0.85
N ASP A 194 10.34 4.68 1.41
CA ASP A 194 10.54 4.84 2.84
C ASP A 194 9.35 5.59 3.41
N LEU A 195 8.71 5.00 4.42
CA LEU A 195 7.51 5.52 5.09
C LEU A 195 7.79 5.68 6.58
N ASP A 196 7.20 6.68 7.22
CA ASP A 196 7.08 6.69 8.67
C ASP A 196 5.64 6.96 9.12
N PHE A 197 5.36 6.61 10.38
CA PHE A 197 4.01 6.69 10.95
C PHE A 197 4.03 7.46 12.28
N PRO A 198 4.22 8.80 12.27
CA PRO A 198 4.18 9.60 13.48
C PRO A 198 2.75 9.78 14.00
N ARG A 199 2.64 10.06 15.31
CA ARG A 199 1.38 10.54 15.90
C ARG A 199 1.25 12.05 15.76
N VAL A 200 0.11 12.49 15.28
CA VAL A 200 -0.25 13.91 15.22
C VAL A 200 -1.40 14.17 16.19
N LYS A 201 -1.29 15.28 16.94
CA LYS A 201 -2.39 15.73 17.82
C LYS A 201 -3.45 16.41 16.97
N ASN A 202 -4.72 16.11 17.22
CA ASN A 202 -5.82 16.85 16.59
C ASN A 202 -5.70 18.32 17.00
N GLN A 203 -5.39 19.21 16.05
CA GLN A 203 -5.48 20.65 16.31
C GLN A 203 -6.96 20.98 16.53
N GLN A 204 -7.31 21.35 17.76
CA GLN A 204 -8.56 22.03 18.02
C GLN A 204 -8.47 23.40 17.32
N HIS A 205 -9.21 23.55 16.24
CA HIS A 205 -9.62 24.89 15.82
C HIS A 205 -10.51 25.42 16.95
N ASP A 206 -9.93 26.22 17.83
CA ASP A 206 -10.71 27.05 18.73
C ASP A 206 -11.40 28.11 17.86
N PRO A 207 -12.74 28.24 17.96
CA PRO A 207 -13.53 29.17 17.16
C PRO A 207 -13.20 30.64 17.47
#